data_AF-A0A258GJT0-F1
#
_entry.id   AF-A0A258GJT0-F1
#
_cell.length_a   1.000
_cell.length_b   1.000
_cell.length_c   1.000
_cell.angle_alpha   90.00
_cell.angle_beta   90.00
_cell.angle_gamma   90.00
#
_symmetry.space_group_name_H-M   'P 1'
#
loop_
_entity.id
_entity.type
_entity.pdbx_description
1 polymer ?
#
loop_
_entity_poly.entity_id
_entity_poly.type
_entity_poly.pdbx_seq_one_letter_code
_entity_poly.pdbx_strand_id
1 'polypeptide(L)' 'MKKLALTLALGLATTGMALAQGLSEMDADGTGNLSLTELQAVYPNLNEEGFTAIDANGDGAVDEAELAAAVEAGTLKADG' A
#
# COMPACT_ATOMS: atom_id res chain seq x y z
N MET A 1 -2.80 -9.45 -21.63
CA MET A 1 -2.42 -10.35 -20.53
C MET A 1 -1.03 -9.97 -20.05
N LYS A 2 -0.92 -8.98 -19.16
CA LYS A 2 0.37 -8.60 -18.56
C LYS A 2 0.53 -9.45 -17.30
N LYS A 3 1.40 -10.46 -17.37
CA LYS A 3 1.68 -11.38 -16.27
C LYS A 3 2.69 -10.68 -15.36
N LEU A 4 2.26 -10.20 -14.20
CA LEU A 4 3.16 -9.72 -13.16
C LEU A 4 3.63 -10.94 -12.36
N ALA A 5 4.94 -11.16 -12.38
CA ALA A 5 5.59 -12.26 -11.69
C ALA A 5 5.89 -11.83 -10.26
N LEU A 6 5.04 -12.28 -9.33
CA LEU A 6 5.11 -11.99 -7.90
C LEU A 6 6.26 -12.78 -7.26
N THR A 7 7.33 -12.09 -6.85
CA THR A 7 8.48 -12.71 -6.15
C THR A 7 8.34 -12.39 -4.67
N LEU A 8 7.77 -13.34 -3.91
CA LEU A 8 7.44 -13.19 -2.49
C LEU A 8 8.67 -13.40 -1.59
N ALA A 9 9.25 -12.32 -1.06
CA ALA A 9 10.24 -12.38 0.02
C ALA A 9 9.57 -12.06 1.37
N LEU A 10 8.90 -13.06 1.95
CA LEU A 10 8.19 -12.93 3.22
C LEU A 10 9.21 -12.89 4.39
N GLY A 11 9.51 -11.70 4.90
CA GLY A 11 10.40 -11.50 6.04
C GLY A 11 9.77 -10.58 7.09
N LEU A 12 9.46 -11.15 8.25
CA LEU A 12 9.16 -10.53 9.56
C LEU A 12 7.68 -10.46 10.01
N ALA A 13 7.40 -11.35 10.97
CA ALA A 13 6.80 -11.07 12.28
C ALA A 13 5.31 -10.69 12.37
N THR A 14 4.48 -11.73 12.52
CA THR A 14 3.54 -11.92 13.64
C THR A 14 2.81 -10.67 14.20
N THR A 15 1.72 -10.22 13.56
CA THR A 15 0.44 -9.83 14.24
C THR A 15 -0.66 -9.29 13.31
N GLY A 16 -0.44 -8.99 12.03
CA GLY A 16 -1.42 -8.25 11.19
C GLY A 16 -2.05 -9.01 10.00
N MET A 17 -2.59 -10.22 10.18
CA MET A 17 -3.03 -11.07 9.04
C MET A 17 -4.20 -10.50 8.18
N ALA A 18 -4.82 -9.38 8.54
CA ALA A 18 -5.96 -8.82 7.80
C ALA A 18 -5.60 -7.67 6.83
N LEU A 19 -4.50 -6.95 7.06
CA LEU A 19 -4.11 -5.78 6.25
C LEU A 19 -3.06 -6.10 5.18
N ALA A 20 -2.25 -7.15 5.41
CA ALA A 20 -1.27 -7.66 4.46
C ALA A 20 -1.89 -8.07 3.11
N GLN A 21 -3.18 -8.45 3.07
CA GLN A 21 -3.83 -8.88 1.84
C GLN A 21 -4.03 -7.72 0.85
N GLY A 22 -4.38 -6.53 1.34
CA GLY A 22 -4.55 -5.34 0.50
C GLY A 22 -3.23 -4.83 -0.05
N LEU A 23 -2.16 -4.86 0.76
CA LEU A 23 -0.82 -4.53 0.28
C LEU A 23 -0.30 -5.53 -0.74
N SER A 24 -0.42 -6.82 -0.48
CA SER A 24 0.10 -7.86 -1.39
C SER A 24 -0.53 -7.82 -2.79
N GLU A 25 -1.73 -7.25 -2.94
CA GLU A 25 -2.41 -7.09 -4.23
C GLU A 25 -1.99 -5.82 -4.98
N MET A 26 -1.44 -4.82 -4.29
CA MET A 26 -1.01 -3.55 -4.88
C MET A 26 0.52 -3.42 -5.00
N ASP A 27 1.28 -4.06 -4.11
CA ASP A 27 2.74 -4.14 -4.09
C ASP A 27 3.20 -5.06 -5.22
N ALA A 28 3.47 -4.45 -6.37
CA ALA A 28 3.80 -5.18 -7.59
C ALA A 28 5.29 -5.55 -7.64
N ASP A 29 6.13 -4.79 -6.94
CA ASP A 29 7.57 -5.02 -6.87
C ASP A 29 8.03 -5.90 -5.71
N GLY A 30 7.13 -6.16 -4.74
CA GLY A 30 7.35 -7.04 -3.60
C GLY A 30 8.29 -6.43 -2.56
N THR A 31 8.31 -5.11 -2.45
CA THR A 31 9.14 -4.39 -1.47
C THR A 31 8.60 -4.51 -0.05
N GLY A 32 7.30 -4.77 0.11
CA GLY A 32 6.60 -4.74 1.40
C GLY A 32 6.03 -3.36 1.74
N ASN A 33 6.11 -2.41 0.80
CA ASN A 33 5.61 -1.04 0.89
C ASN A 33 4.87 -0.72 -0.42
N LEU A 34 4.16 0.41 -0.45
CA LEU A 34 3.52 0.91 -1.67
C LEU A 34 4.11 2.24 -2.06
N SER A 35 4.67 2.29 -3.27
CA SER A 35 5.05 3.55 -3.89
C SER A 35 3.82 4.30 -4.41
N LEU A 36 3.96 5.62 -4.63
CA LEU A 36 2.93 6.44 -5.25
C LEU A 36 2.47 5.86 -6.60
N THR A 37 3.38 5.26 -7.38
CA THR A 37 3.05 4.68 -8.68
C THR A 37 2.17 3.43 -8.54
N GLU A 38 2.44 2.60 -7.53
CA GLU A 38 1.65 1.41 -7.24
C GLU A 38 0.27 1.75 -6.70
N LEU A 39 0.20 2.73 -5.79
CA LEU A 39 -1.08 3.27 -5.34
C LEU A 39 -1.87 3.89 -6.48
N GLN A 40 -1.22 4.61 -7.41
CA GLN A 40 -1.88 5.17 -8.60
C GLN A 40 -2.40 4.11 -9.57
N ALA A 41 -1.85 2.89 -9.54
CA ALA A 41 -2.36 1.79 -10.36
C ALA A 41 -3.77 1.35 -9.92
N VAL A 42 -4.10 1.53 -8.63
CA VAL A 42 -5.40 1.18 -8.04
C VAL A 42 -6.28 2.41 -7.84
N TYR A 43 -5.67 3.51 -7.38
CA TYR A 43 -6.30 4.80 -7.13
C TYR A 43 -5.73 5.84 -8.11
N PRO A 44 -6.19 5.87 -9.37
CA PRO A 44 -5.67 6.80 -10.38
C PRO A 44 -5.91 8.28 -10.05
N ASN A 45 -6.82 8.57 -9.10
CA ASN A 45 -7.07 9.91 -8.59
C ASN A 45 -6.16 10.28 -7.41
N LEU A 46 -5.31 9.38 -6.92
CA LEU A 46 -4.35 9.66 -5.86
C LEU A 46 -3.24 10.56 -6.42
N ASN A 47 -3.15 11.76 -5.86
CA ASN A 47 -2.08 12.72 -6.11
C ASN A 47 -1.02 12.62 -5.01
N GLU A 48 0.12 13.29 -5.20
CA GLU A 48 1.19 13.36 -4.18
C GLU A 48 0.65 13.84 -2.83
N GLU A 49 -0.27 14.81 -2.82
CA GLU A 49 -0.83 15.34 -1.59
C GLU A 49 -1.62 14.29 -0.79
N GLY A 50 -2.40 13.45 -1.48
CA GLY A 50 -3.08 12.31 -0.87
C GLY A 50 -2.12 11.19 -0.45
N PHE A 51 -1.05 10.97 -1.22
CA PHE A 51 0.01 10.04 -0.85
C PHE A 51 0.75 10.49 0.41
N THR A 52 1.17 11.76 0.49
CA THR A 52 1.83 12.36 1.66
C THR A 52 0.90 12.42 2.88
N ALA A 53 -0.42 12.40 2.69
CA ALA A 53 -1.37 12.27 3.79
C ALA A 53 -1.39 10.85 4.38
N ILE A 54 -0.93 9.85 3.63
CA ILE A 54 -0.85 8.44 4.05
C ILE A 54 0.57 8.13 4.56
N ASP A 55 1.60 8.57 3.84
CA ASP A 55 3.03 8.52 4.21
C ASP A 55 3.30 9.47 5.39
N ALA A 56 3.04 8.98 6.59
CA ALA A 56 3.14 9.72 7.82
C ALA A 56 4.60 9.88 8.28
N ASN A 57 5.46 8.96 7.88
CA ASN A 57 6.88 8.95 8.22
C ASN A 57 7.74 9.81 7.26
N GLY A 58 7.22 10.10 6.05
CA GLY A 58 7.84 10.93 5.03
C GLY A 58 8.98 10.24 4.27
N ASP A 59 8.97 8.92 4.16
CA ASP A 59 10.02 8.14 3.51
C ASP A 59 9.78 7.93 2.00
N GLY A 60 8.63 8.37 1.49
CA GLY A 60 8.26 8.25 0.08
C GLY A 60 7.66 6.90 -0.30
N ALA A 61 7.34 6.06 0.68
CA ALA A 61 6.61 4.81 0.55
C ALA A 61 5.50 4.74 1.61
N VAL A 62 4.48 3.91 1.37
CA VAL A 62 3.42 3.64 2.35
C VAL A 62 3.59 2.22 2.84
N ASP A 63 3.93 2.06 4.11
CA ASP A 63 4.04 0.74 4.74
C ASP A 63 2.66 0.20 5.21
N GLU A 64 2.66 -1.03 5.74
CA GLU A 64 1.43 -1.66 6.24
C GLU A 64 0.78 -0.88 7.40
N ALA A 65 1.57 -0.28 8.28
CA ALA A 65 1.05 0.48 9.40
C ALA A 65 0.42 1.81 8.94
N GLU A 66 1.03 2.47 7.96
CA GLU A 66 0.55 3.70 7.36
C GLU A 66 -0.72 3.48 6.52
N LEU A 67 -0.75 2.41 5.74
CA LEU A 67 -1.95 2.02 5.01
C LEU A 67 -3.11 1.71 5.97
N ALA A 68 -2.83 0.95 7.03
CA ALA A 68 -3.81 0.64 8.05
C ALA A 68 -4.34 1.91 8.73
N ALA A 69 -3.44 2.83 9.09
CA ALA A 69 -3.79 4.11 9.68
C ALA A 69 -4.65 4.95 8.74
N ALA A 70 -4.37 4.96 7.43
CA ALA A 70 -5.16 5.70 6.46
C ALA A 70 -6.54 5.07 6.18
N VAL A 71 -6.67 3.75 6.26
CA VAL A 71 -7.97 3.07 6.20
C VAL A 71 -8.78 3.36 7.47
N GLU A 72 -8.17 3.25 8.65
CA GLU A 72 -8.79 3.56 9.95
C GLU A 72 -9.21 5.03 10.05
N ALA A 73 -8.38 5.94 9.55
CA ALA A 73 -8.68 7.37 9.48
C ALA A 73 -9.74 7.72 8.40
N GLY A 74 -10.07 6.76 7.53
CA GLY A 74 -11.03 6.94 6.43
C GLY A 74 -10.51 7.85 5.31
N THR A 75 -9.20 8.10 5.27
CA THR A 75 -8.47 8.78 4.19
C THR A 75 -8.45 7.93 2.94
N LEU A 76 -8.31 6.61 3.10
CA LEU A 76 -8.57 5.62 2.06
C LEU A 76 -9.97 5.05 2.23
N LYS A 77 -10.97 5.75 1.68
CA LYS A 77 -12.25 5.10 1.42
C LYS A 77 -12.04 4.17 0.23
N ALA A 78 -12.05 2.86 0.48
CA ALA A 78 -12.49 1.92 -0.54
C ALA A 78 -13.93 2.34 -0.88
N ASP A 79 -14.11 3.07 -1.99
CA ASP A 79 -15.43 3.25 -2.56
C ASP A 79 -15.96 1.84 -2.82
N GLY A 80 -16.88 1.40 -1.97
CA GLY A 80 -17.45 0.04 -1.97
C GLY A 80 -18.26 -0.26 -3.23
#